data_AF-A0A646NY23-F1
#
_entry.id   AF-A0A646NY23-F1
#
_cell.length_a   1.000
_cell.length_b   1.000
_cell.length_c   1.000
_cell.angle_alpha   90.00
_cell.angle_beta   90.00
_cell.angle_gamma   90.00
#
_symmetry.space_group_name_H-M   'P 1'
#
loop_
_entity.id
_entity.type
_entity.pdbx_description
1 polymer ?
#
loop_
_entity_poly.entity_id
_entity_poly.type
_entity_poly.pdbx_seq_one_letter_code
_entity_poly.pdbx_strand_id
1 'polypeptide(L)'
;MFLNRWSYTLAGCLLSQLCMASTLHIDPRGESFYQQAVPYLQQANSKLEAVPANTPTASAEEKKRSWALIDEAGELLKPAITLLEQAAALDHPVAQYRLGLIYVMLYPSEVIKEKACPLFEKSLAHGFAPPALEISSWCLAYSGTPLYQTALQATETSMPIYEKYFPQPVVRLECKPEQPKGLTMQWGSSRDFQAEIYRLQGNSNRAHRSEYYQKALDINDCYGVKRRMGDRQ
;
A
#
# COMPACT_ATOMS: atom_id res chain seq x y z
N MET A 1 46.27 -61.93 -19.71
CA MET A 1 44.86 -61.98 -20.15
C MET A 1 44.00 -61.47 -19.00
N PHE A 2 43.28 -60.37 -19.27
CA PHE A 2 42.14 -59.78 -18.55
C PHE A 2 42.25 -59.35 -17.08
N LEU A 3 42.35 -58.02 -16.95
CA LEU A 3 41.88 -57.17 -15.86
C LEU A 3 40.41 -57.45 -15.50
N ASN A 4 40.05 -57.32 -14.22
CA ASN A 4 38.73 -56.79 -13.87
C ASN A 4 38.79 -55.98 -12.58
N ARG A 5 38.73 -54.65 -12.74
CA ARG A 5 38.74 -53.66 -11.66
C ARG A 5 37.37 -52.97 -11.74
N TRP A 6 36.49 -53.29 -10.80
CA TRP A 6 35.15 -52.71 -10.74
C TRP A 6 35.24 -51.32 -10.12
N SER A 7 34.99 -50.30 -10.94
CA SER A 7 34.83 -48.91 -10.51
C SER A 7 33.36 -48.68 -10.17
N TYR A 8 33.06 -48.41 -8.91
CA TYR A 8 31.74 -47.92 -8.50
C TYR A 8 31.69 -46.40 -8.72
N THR A 9 30.98 -45.98 -9.76
CA THR A 9 30.68 -44.57 -10.03
C THR A 9 29.54 -44.12 -9.12
N LEU A 10 29.84 -43.31 -8.10
CA LEU A 10 28.85 -42.61 -7.29
C LEU A 10 28.24 -41.46 -8.12
N ALA A 11 27.04 -41.68 -8.65
CA ALA A 11 26.21 -40.62 -9.22
C ALA A 11 25.55 -39.83 -8.07
N GLY A 12 26.18 -38.74 -7.65
CA GLY A 12 25.61 -37.79 -6.69
C GLY A 12 24.49 -36.97 -7.34
N CYS A 13 23.29 -37.09 -6.81
CA CYS A 13 22.09 -36.36 -7.22
C CYS A 13 22.31 -34.84 -7.17
N LEU A 14 22.27 -34.20 -8.34
CA LEU A 14 22.00 -32.77 -8.46
C LEU A 14 20.52 -32.55 -8.17
N LEU A 15 20.19 -32.25 -6.90
CA LEU A 15 18.89 -31.71 -6.53
C LEU A 15 18.79 -30.29 -7.08
N SER A 16 18.17 -30.16 -8.26
CA SER A 16 17.76 -28.89 -8.83
C SER A 16 16.86 -28.18 -7.83
N GLN A 17 17.36 -27.09 -7.24
CA GLN A 17 16.56 -26.16 -6.46
C GLN A 17 15.50 -25.57 -7.38
N LEU A 18 14.26 -26.04 -7.26
CA LEU A 18 13.10 -25.39 -7.84
C LEU A 18 12.88 -24.07 -7.08
N CYS A 19 13.47 -22.99 -7.58
CA CYS A 19 13.00 -21.65 -7.24
C CYS A 19 11.58 -21.51 -7.76
N MET A 20 10.59 -21.83 -6.91
CA MET A 20 9.21 -21.39 -7.11
C MET A 20 9.20 -19.88 -6.91
N ALA A 21 9.59 -19.13 -7.94
CA ALA A 21 9.28 -17.72 -8.01
C ALA A 21 7.76 -17.62 -7.89
N SER A 22 7.27 -17.14 -6.75
CA SER A 22 5.85 -16.92 -6.53
C SER A 22 5.45 -15.78 -7.45
N THR A 23 5.02 -16.12 -8.67
CA THR A 23 4.48 -15.16 -9.61
C THR A 23 3.12 -14.74 -9.07
N LEU A 24 2.99 -13.48 -8.68
CA LEU A 24 1.68 -12.91 -8.38
C LEU A 24 0.78 -13.13 -9.59
N HIS A 25 -0.29 -13.91 -9.40
CA HIS A 25 -1.29 -14.11 -10.43
C HIS A 25 -2.38 -13.05 -10.26
N ILE A 26 -2.28 -11.97 -11.04
CA ILE A 26 -3.38 -11.00 -11.19
C ILE A 26 -4.26 -11.50 -12.34
N ASP A 27 -5.55 -11.70 -12.06
CA ASP A 27 -6.52 -12.04 -13.10
C ASP A 27 -6.49 -10.95 -14.19
N PRO A 28 -6.23 -11.28 -15.48
CA PRO A 28 -6.15 -10.29 -16.54
C PRO A 28 -7.41 -9.44 -16.71
N ARG A 29 -8.58 -9.97 -16.35
CA ARG A 29 -9.84 -9.21 -16.35
C ARG A 29 -9.85 -8.19 -15.22
N GLY A 30 -9.38 -8.59 -14.04
CA GLY A 30 -9.20 -7.69 -12.90
C GLY A 30 -8.23 -6.56 -13.22
N GLU A 31 -7.10 -6.88 -13.86
CA GLU A 31 -6.15 -5.87 -14.35
C GLU A 31 -6.81 -4.94 -15.37
N SER A 32 -7.58 -5.48 -16.32
CA SER A 32 -8.29 -4.67 -17.32
C SER A 32 -9.27 -3.69 -16.67
N PHE A 33 -10.07 -4.13 -15.71
CA PHE A 33 -10.98 -3.25 -14.96
C PHE A 33 -10.21 -2.18 -14.18
N TYR A 34 -9.13 -2.56 -13.50
CA TYR A 34 -8.28 -1.61 -12.79
C TYR A 34 -7.71 -0.54 -13.74
N GLN A 35 -7.15 -0.93 -14.89
CA GLN A 35 -6.59 0.01 -15.87
C GLN A 35 -7.66 0.94 -16.46
N GLN A 36 -8.89 0.45 -16.65
CA GLN A 36 -10.03 1.29 -17.05
C GLN A 36 -10.43 2.30 -15.96
N ALA A 37 -10.23 1.98 -14.67
CA ALA A 37 -10.52 2.89 -13.56
C ALA A 37 -9.48 4.01 -13.42
N VAL A 38 -8.21 3.76 -13.78
CA VAL A 38 -7.09 4.70 -13.64
C VAL A 38 -7.37 6.12 -14.18
N PRO A 39 -7.85 6.32 -15.42
CA PRO A 39 -8.09 7.68 -15.94
C PRO A 39 -9.15 8.44 -15.14
N TYR A 40 -10.16 7.77 -14.59
CA TYR A 40 -11.16 8.41 -13.71
C TYR A 40 -10.54 8.81 -12.37
N LEU A 41 -9.73 7.92 -11.79
CA LEU A 41 -9.00 8.20 -10.54
C LEU A 41 -8.05 9.39 -10.70
N GLN A 42 -7.31 9.46 -11.81
CA GLN A 42 -6.40 10.57 -12.10
C GLN A 42 -7.14 11.90 -12.22
N GLN A 43 -8.26 11.92 -12.93
CA GLN A 43 -9.09 13.12 -13.06
C GLN A 43 -9.69 13.54 -11.71
N ALA A 44 -10.24 12.61 -10.93
CA ALA A 44 -10.78 12.89 -9.62
C ALA A 44 -9.72 13.45 -8.67
N ASN A 45 -8.53 12.85 -8.64
CA ASN A 45 -7.41 13.32 -7.83
C ASN A 45 -6.99 14.74 -8.23
N SER A 46 -6.91 15.05 -9.52
CA SER A 46 -6.58 16.40 -10.00
C SER A 46 -7.60 17.45 -9.52
N LYS A 47 -8.89 17.11 -9.45
CA LYS A 47 -9.93 18.00 -8.91
C LYS A 47 -9.75 18.23 -7.40
N LEU A 48 -9.49 17.17 -6.65
CA LEU A 48 -9.26 17.23 -5.20
C LEU A 48 -7.97 18.01 -4.85
N GLU A 49 -6.90 17.82 -5.62
CA GLU A 49 -5.64 18.56 -5.47
C GLU A 49 -5.79 20.05 -5.75
N ALA A 50 -6.76 20.44 -6.57
CA ALA A 50 -7.08 21.84 -6.85
C ALA A 50 -7.91 22.52 -5.74
N VAL A 51 -8.36 21.76 -4.72
CA VAL A 51 -9.05 22.32 -3.56
C VAL A 51 -8.05 23.01 -2.63
N PRO A 52 -8.17 24.33 -2.39
CA PRO A 52 -7.24 25.05 -1.53
C PRO A 52 -7.32 24.57 -0.07
N ALA A 53 -6.16 24.51 0.60
CA ALA A 53 -6.06 23.99 1.97
C ALA A 53 -6.70 24.89 3.07
N ASN A 54 -6.93 26.18 2.80
CA ASN A 54 -7.34 27.16 3.80
C ASN A 54 -8.86 27.40 3.86
N THR A 55 -9.64 26.35 4.09
CA THR A 55 -11.11 26.42 4.15
C THR A 55 -11.70 27.34 5.25
N PRO A 56 -11.08 27.56 6.43
CA PRO A 56 -11.70 28.42 7.46
C PRO A 56 -11.74 29.90 7.09
N THR A 57 -10.71 30.40 6.41
CA THR A 57 -10.56 31.82 6.02
C THR A 57 -10.94 32.10 4.56
N ALA A 58 -11.34 31.07 3.81
CA ALA A 58 -11.71 31.20 2.40
C ALA A 58 -12.95 32.09 2.20
N SER A 59 -12.95 32.87 1.11
CA SER A 59 -14.10 33.65 0.69
C SER A 59 -15.30 32.77 0.34
N ALA A 60 -16.49 33.36 0.23
CA ALA A 60 -17.69 32.62 -0.18
C ALA A 60 -17.54 32.02 -1.59
N GLU A 61 -16.89 32.75 -2.50
CA GLU A 61 -16.59 32.34 -3.87
C GLU A 61 -15.60 31.16 -3.90
N GLU A 62 -14.55 31.21 -3.08
CA GLU A 62 -13.57 30.13 -2.96
C GLU A 62 -14.19 28.87 -2.38
N LYS A 63 -15.06 29.00 -1.37
CA LYS A 63 -15.83 27.88 -0.82
C LYS A 63 -16.73 27.27 -1.88
N LYS A 64 -17.47 28.09 -2.63
CA LYS A 64 -18.33 27.62 -3.73
C LYS A 64 -17.53 26.86 -4.80
N ARG A 65 -16.36 27.38 -5.20
CA ARG A 65 -15.46 26.71 -6.15
C ARG A 65 -14.93 25.39 -5.60
N SER A 66 -14.56 25.35 -4.32
CA SER A 66 -14.06 24.14 -3.67
C SER A 66 -15.11 23.03 -3.65
N TRP A 67 -16.36 23.37 -3.32
CA TRP A 67 -17.48 22.41 -3.38
C TRP A 67 -17.73 21.89 -4.79
N ALA A 68 -17.70 22.77 -5.81
CA ALA A 68 -17.86 22.33 -7.19
C ALA A 68 -16.76 21.34 -7.63
N LEU A 69 -15.50 21.55 -7.21
CA LEU A 69 -14.40 20.61 -7.49
C LEU A 69 -14.60 19.27 -6.78
N ILE A 70 -15.09 19.28 -5.54
CA ILE A 70 -15.40 18.06 -4.77
C ILE A 70 -16.55 17.29 -5.43
N ASP A 71 -17.60 17.98 -5.87
CA ASP A 71 -18.73 17.36 -6.57
C ASP A 71 -18.29 16.75 -7.91
N GLU A 72 -17.50 17.48 -8.71
CA GLU A 72 -16.91 16.96 -9.95
C GLU A 72 -16.03 15.72 -9.70
N ALA A 73 -15.22 15.74 -8.65
CA ALA A 73 -14.44 14.58 -8.25
C ALA A 73 -15.34 13.40 -7.87
N GLY A 74 -16.42 13.65 -7.12
CA GLY A 74 -17.41 12.64 -6.76
C GLY A 74 -18.05 11.97 -7.97
N GLU A 75 -18.44 12.75 -8.98
CA GLU A 75 -18.99 12.21 -10.24
C GLU A 75 -17.97 11.34 -11.00
N LEU A 76 -16.70 11.77 -11.04
CA LEU A 76 -15.62 10.99 -11.66
C LEU A 76 -15.33 9.68 -10.90
N LEU A 77 -15.51 9.67 -9.58
CA LEU A 77 -15.29 8.47 -8.77
C LEU A 77 -16.38 7.40 -8.97
N LYS A 78 -17.61 7.75 -9.36
CA LYS A 78 -18.69 6.75 -9.57
C LYS A 78 -18.31 5.63 -10.56
N PRO A 79 -17.90 5.92 -11.81
CA PRO A 79 -17.45 4.86 -12.72
C PRO A 79 -16.18 4.17 -12.22
N ALA A 80 -15.26 4.89 -11.58
CA ALA A 80 -14.06 4.31 -11.01
C ALA A 80 -14.39 3.26 -9.94
N ILE A 81 -15.31 3.57 -9.02
CA ILE A 81 -15.77 2.65 -7.96
C ILE A 81 -16.32 1.38 -8.57
N THR A 82 -17.20 1.48 -9.58
CA THR A 82 -17.81 0.31 -10.23
C THR A 82 -16.74 -0.62 -10.82
N LEU A 83 -15.75 -0.05 -11.52
CA LEU A 83 -14.64 -0.80 -12.10
C LEU A 83 -13.72 -1.40 -11.02
N LEU A 84 -13.45 -0.66 -9.96
CA LEU A 84 -12.64 -1.13 -8.85
C LEU A 84 -13.32 -2.24 -8.07
N GLU A 85 -14.64 -2.20 -7.90
CA GLU A 85 -15.43 -3.29 -7.31
C GLU A 85 -15.32 -4.57 -8.15
N GLN A 86 -15.42 -4.45 -9.48
CA GLN A 86 -15.24 -5.58 -10.39
C GLN A 86 -13.81 -6.16 -10.33
N ALA A 87 -12.79 -5.29 -10.30
CA ALA A 87 -11.40 -5.71 -10.15
C ALA A 87 -11.13 -6.36 -8.78
N ALA A 88 -11.67 -5.77 -7.70
CA ALA A 88 -11.52 -6.27 -6.33
C ALA A 88 -12.23 -7.61 -6.11
N ALA A 89 -13.35 -7.85 -6.81
CA ALA A 89 -14.05 -9.15 -6.82
C ALA A 89 -13.24 -10.25 -7.53
N LEU A 90 -12.24 -9.87 -8.33
CA LEU A 90 -11.26 -10.76 -8.96
C LEU A 90 -9.91 -10.72 -8.21
N ASP A 91 -9.94 -10.37 -6.92
CA ASP A 91 -8.80 -10.31 -6.00
C ASP A 91 -7.64 -9.40 -6.46
N HIS A 92 -7.92 -8.36 -7.25
CA HIS A 92 -6.91 -7.42 -7.68
C HIS A 92 -6.40 -6.54 -6.50
N PRO A 93 -5.14 -6.70 -6.03
CA PRO A 93 -4.71 -6.11 -4.75
C PRO A 93 -4.69 -4.58 -4.79
N VAL A 94 -4.25 -3.99 -5.91
CA VAL A 94 -4.20 -2.53 -6.06
C VAL A 94 -5.61 -1.92 -6.17
N ALA A 95 -6.57 -2.66 -6.72
CA ALA A 95 -7.94 -2.18 -6.84
C ALA A 95 -8.64 -2.21 -5.47
N GLN A 96 -8.43 -3.27 -4.70
CA GLN A 96 -8.86 -3.36 -3.30
C GLN A 96 -8.33 -2.17 -2.49
N TYR A 97 -7.04 -1.85 -2.60
CA TYR A 97 -6.45 -0.69 -1.95
C TYR A 97 -7.12 0.63 -2.38
N ARG A 98 -7.24 0.85 -3.69
CA ARG A 98 -7.83 2.07 -4.25
C ARG A 98 -9.28 2.27 -3.83
N LEU A 99 -10.07 1.20 -3.85
CA LEU A 99 -11.45 1.23 -3.40
C LEU A 99 -11.54 1.53 -1.90
N GLY A 100 -10.68 0.90 -1.09
CA GLY A 100 -10.58 1.18 0.34
C GLY A 100 -10.24 2.64 0.64
N LEU A 101 -9.31 3.25 -0.11
CA LEU A 101 -8.98 4.67 0.04
C LEU A 101 -10.17 5.59 -0.28
N ILE A 102 -10.96 5.26 -1.31
CA ILE A 102 -12.17 6.02 -1.63
C ILE A 102 -13.17 5.95 -0.47
N TYR A 103 -13.31 4.78 0.18
CA TYR A 103 -14.13 4.68 1.38
C TYR A 103 -13.60 5.53 2.53
N VAL A 104 -12.28 5.53 2.78
CA VAL A 104 -11.64 6.39 3.79
C VAL A 104 -11.91 7.88 3.53
N MET A 105 -11.89 8.30 2.27
CA MET A 105 -12.06 9.69 1.90
C MET A 105 -13.51 10.19 1.98
N LEU A 106 -14.48 9.33 1.64
CA LEU A 106 -15.87 9.77 1.41
C LEU A 106 -16.86 9.35 2.50
N TYR A 107 -16.49 8.46 3.41
CA TYR A 107 -17.44 7.84 4.34
C TYR A 107 -17.02 7.97 5.80
N PRO A 108 -17.97 7.95 6.75
CA PRO A 108 -17.68 8.00 8.17
C PRO A 108 -16.99 6.71 8.66
N SER A 109 -16.40 6.79 9.86
CA SER A 109 -15.52 5.76 10.41
C SER A 109 -16.13 4.35 10.51
N GLU A 110 -17.44 4.26 10.72
CA GLU A 110 -18.21 3.01 10.82
C GLU A 110 -18.20 2.27 9.48
N VAL A 111 -18.42 3.00 8.38
CA VAL A 111 -18.40 2.45 7.02
C VAL A 111 -16.98 2.10 6.60
N ILE A 112 -15.98 2.87 7.03
CA ILE A 112 -14.56 2.54 6.80
C ILE A 112 -14.24 1.16 7.40
N LYS A 113 -14.64 0.93 8.66
CA LYS A 113 -14.41 -0.35 9.33
C LYS A 113 -15.10 -1.52 8.63
N GLU A 114 -16.34 -1.32 8.18
CA GLU A 114 -17.12 -2.38 7.54
C GLU A 114 -16.65 -2.69 6.12
N LYS A 115 -16.35 -1.66 5.31
CA LYS A 115 -16.11 -1.81 3.87
C LYS A 115 -14.65 -1.69 3.47
N ALA A 116 -13.89 -0.78 4.08
CA ALA A 116 -12.50 -0.53 3.69
C ALA A 116 -11.53 -1.54 4.32
N CYS A 117 -11.71 -1.88 5.61
CA CYS A 117 -10.79 -2.80 6.29
C CYS A 117 -10.67 -4.17 5.63
N PRO A 118 -11.77 -4.86 5.25
CA PRO A 118 -11.64 -6.14 4.55
C PRO A 118 -10.89 -6.03 3.21
N LEU A 119 -11.02 -4.91 2.50
CA LEU A 119 -10.29 -4.66 1.25
C LEU A 119 -8.80 -4.46 1.51
N PHE A 120 -8.45 -3.65 2.51
CA PHE A 120 -7.06 -3.41 2.88
C PHE A 120 -6.38 -4.70 3.36
N GLU A 121 -7.06 -5.47 4.19
CA GLU A 121 -6.56 -6.74 4.72
C GLU A 121 -6.25 -7.74 3.59
N LYS A 122 -7.18 -7.93 2.65
CA LYS A 122 -6.94 -8.78 1.47
C LYS A 122 -5.78 -8.26 0.63
N SER A 123 -5.76 -6.96 0.34
CA SER A 123 -4.72 -6.34 -0.47
C SER A 123 -3.33 -6.55 0.13
N LEU A 124 -3.20 -6.36 1.44
CA LEU A 124 -1.96 -6.60 2.17
C LEU A 124 -1.59 -8.09 2.24
N ALA A 125 -2.57 -8.99 2.37
CA ALA A 125 -2.35 -10.43 2.34
C ALA A 125 -1.78 -10.91 0.98
N HIS A 126 -2.11 -10.22 -0.12
CA HIS A 126 -1.47 -10.42 -1.42
C HIS A 126 -0.11 -9.71 -1.57
N GLY A 127 0.42 -9.13 -0.50
CA GLY A 127 1.75 -8.52 -0.46
C GLY A 127 1.81 -7.12 -1.05
N PHE A 128 0.68 -6.45 -1.28
CA PHE A 128 0.69 -5.04 -1.66
C PHE A 128 0.88 -4.17 -0.41
N ALA A 129 1.96 -3.38 -0.37
CA ALA A 129 2.39 -2.66 0.84
C ALA A 129 1.49 -1.47 1.28
N PRO A 130 0.96 -0.61 0.38
CA PRO A 130 0.24 0.61 0.77
C PRO A 130 -0.91 0.45 1.80
N PRO A 131 -1.77 -0.58 1.72
CA PRO A 131 -2.83 -0.80 2.71
C PRO A 131 -2.37 -0.88 4.16
N ALA A 132 -1.11 -1.24 4.43
CA ALA A 132 -0.58 -1.34 5.80
C ALA A 132 -0.73 -0.02 6.58
N LEU A 133 -0.55 1.13 5.92
CA LEU A 133 -0.69 2.43 6.56
C LEU A 133 -2.13 2.70 6.97
N GLU A 134 -3.08 2.43 6.08
CA GLU A 134 -4.51 2.61 6.37
C GLU A 134 -5.01 1.62 7.42
N ILE A 135 -4.53 0.37 7.39
CA ILE A 135 -4.80 -0.62 8.45
C ILE A 135 -4.32 -0.13 9.81
N SER A 136 -3.12 0.46 9.87
CA SER A 136 -2.55 0.96 11.12
C SER A 136 -3.36 2.08 11.78
N SER A 137 -4.13 2.83 10.98
CA SER A 137 -4.98 3.94 11.46
C SER A 137 -6.44 3.53 11.69
N TRP A 138 -7.02 2.75 10.76
CA TRP A 138 -8.47 2.52 10.72
C TRP A 138 -8.89 1.12 11.18
N CYS A 139 -8.02 0.13 11.01
CA CYS A 139 -8.33 -1.30 11.19
C CYS A 139 -7.63 -1.87 12.43
N LEU A 140 -7.79 -1.18 13.56
CA LEU A 140 -7.04 -1.45 14.80
C LEU A 140 -7.21 -2.89 15.33
N ALA A 141 -8.37 -3.51 15.10
CA ALA A 141 -8.60 -4.90 15.49
C ALA A 141 -7.66 -5.87 14.74
N TYR A 142 -7.39 -5.61 13.45
CA TYR A 142 -6.49 -6.42 12.63
C TYR A 142 -5.02 -6.06 12.85
N SER A 143 -4.69 -4.77 13.00
CA SER A 143 -3.29 -4.31 13.12
C SER A 143 -2.56 -4.82 14.38
N GLY A 144 -3.31 -5.27 15.39
CA GLY A 144 -2.76 -5.93 16.59
C GLY A 144 -2.52 -7.44 16.46
N THR A 145 -2.85 -8.06 15.32
CA THR A 145 -2.80 -9.52 15.15
C THR A 145 -1.45 -10.04 14.65
N PRO A 146 -1.11 -11.31 14.90
CA PRO A 146 0.03 -11.97 14.27
C PRO A 146 -0.07 -12.00 12.73
N LEU A 147 -1.28 -12.14 12.19
CA LEU A 147 -1.52 -12.16 10.74
C LEU A 147 -1.06 -10.87 10.07
N TYR A 148 -1.35 -9.72 10.69
CA TYR A 148 -0.85 -8.44 10.20
C TYR A 148 0.68 -8.38 10.20
N GLN A 149 1.34 -8.85 11.27
CA GLN A 149 2.80 -8.89 11.33
C GLN A 149 3.42 -9.78 10.25
N THR A 150 2.84 -10.96 10.03
CA THR A 150 3.24 -11.86 8.95
C THR A 150 3.06 -11.19 7.59
N ALA A 151 1.93 -10.50 7.37
CA ALA A 151 1.67 -9.80 6.12
C ALA A 151 2.68 -8.66 5.88
N LEU A 152 3.01 -7.86 6.90
CA LEU A 152 4.07 -6.83 6.81
C LEU A 152 5.41 -7.43 6.40
N GLN A 153 5.81 -8.56 7.00
CA GLN A 153 7.07 -9.25 6.65
C GLN A 153 7.07 -9.76 5.21
N ALA A 154 5.95 -10.28 4.74
CA ALA A 154 5.83 -10.76 3.36
C ALA A 154 6.01 -9.64 2.32
N THR A 155 5.64 -8.39 2.66
CA THR A 155 5.71 -7.27 1.70
C THR A 155 7.12 -7.04 1.14
N GLU A 156 8.18 -7.24 1.92
CA GLU A 156 9.55 -7.03 1.46
C GLU A 156 9.86 -7.83 0.19
N THR A 157 9.39 -9.08 0.15
CA THR A 157 9.62 -9.98 -0.99
C THR A 157 8.68 -9.73 -2.16
N SER A 158 7.45 -9.25 -1.91
CA SER A 158 6.44 -9.05 -2.94
C SER A 158 6.46 -7.67 -3.58
N MET A 159 7.02 -6.66 -2.92
CA MET A 159 7.03 -5.27 -3.41
C MET A 159 7.57 -5.08 -4.83
N PRO A 160 8.68 -5.73 -5.26
CA PRO A 160 9.17 -5.60 -6.63
C PRO A 160 8.15 -5.98 -7.71
N ILE A 161 7.22 -6.89 -7.38
CA ILE A 161 6.17 -7.34 -8.30
C ILE A 161 5.19 -6.20 -8.64
N TYR A 162 4.99 -5.28 -7.70
CA TYR A 162 4.02 -4.20 -7.82
C TYR A 162 4.61 -2.89 -8.36
N GLU A 163 5.89 -2.86 -8.74
CA GLU A 163 6.60 -1.62 -9.10
C GLU A 163 5.85 -0.80 -10.17
N LYS A 164 5.27 -1.47 -11.17
CA LYS A 164 4.50 -0.83 -12.26
C LYS A 164 3.26 -0.06 -11.79
N TYR A 165 2.76 -0.32 -10.58
CA TYR A 165 1.60 0.36 -10.04
C TYR A 165 1.98 1.60 -9.23
N PHE A 166 3.24 1.81 -8.88
CA PHE A 166 3.66 3.00 -8.14
C PHE A 166 3.85 4.20 -9.09
N PRO A 167 3.64 5.44 -8.60
CA PRO A 167 3.32 5.81 -7.22
C PRO A 167 1.86 5.57 -6.82
N GLN A 168 1.61 5.53 -5.51
CA GLN A 168 0.29 5.31 -4.93
C GLN A 168 -0.04 6.44 -3.93
N PRO A 169 -1.25 7.05 -3.96
CA PRO A 169 -1.74 7.94 -2.92
C PRO A 169 -1.84 7.24 -1.59
N VAL A 170 -1.75 8.01 -0.53
CA VAL A 170 -2.03 7.66 0.86
C VAL A 170 -2.38 8.95 1.60
N VAL A 171 -3.14 8.86 2.70
CA VAL A 171 -3.46 10.04 3.52
C VAL A 171 -2.18 10.65 4.11
N ARG A 172 -1.25 9.80 4.58
CA ARG A 172 -0.05 10.23 5.29
C ARG A 172 1.12 9.27 5.09
N LEU A 173 2.28 9.82 4.70
CA LEU A 173 3.60 9.22 4.81
C LEU A 173 4.31 9.82 6.03
N GLU A 174 4.37 9.10 7.13
CA GLU A 174 5.07 9.51 8.35
C GLU A 174 6.61 9.51 8.21
N CYS A 175 7.15 8.72 7.30
CA CYS A 175 8.57 8.76 6.93
C CYS A 175 8.94 10.02 6.14
N LYS A 176 7.96 10.84 5.73
CA LYS A 176 8.19 12.14 5.08
C LYS A 176 7.87 13.32 6.02
N PRO A 177 8.69 14.39 6.01
CA PRO A 177 8.45 15.56 6.85
C PRO A 177 7.25 16.39 6.39
N GLU A 178 6.95 16.42 5.09
CA GLU A 178 5.87 17.23 4.51
C GLU A 178 4.53 16.78 5.04
N GLN A 179 3.72 17.67 5.62
CA GLN A 179 2.35 17.36 6.06
C GLN A 179 1.36 17.34 4.87
N PRO A 180 0.28 16.53 4.94
CA PRO A 180 -0.81 16.65 3.98
C PRO A 180 -1.45 18.05 4.07
N LYS A 181 -1.90 18.58 2.94
CA LYS A 181 -2.49 19.92 2.83
C LYS A 181 -3.92 19.80 2.31
N GLY A 182 -4.90 20.23 3.10
CA GLY A 182 -6.30 20.15 2.70
C GLY A 182 -6.71 18.71 2.39
N LEU A 183 -7.32 18.50 1.21
CA LEU A 183 -7.77 17.19 0.73
C LEU A 183 -6.71 16.46 -0.12
N THR A 184 -5.52 17.04 -0.29
CA THR A 184 -4.46 16.45 -1.10
C THR A 184 -3.85 15.24 -0.40
N MET A 185 -3.96 14.08 -1.03
CA MET A 185 -3.23 12.87 -0.65
C MET A 185 -1.73 13.01 -0.96
N GLN A 186 -0.90 12.29 -0.22
CA GLN A 186 0.53 12.18 -0.53
C GLN A 186 0.75 11.02 -1.50
N TRP A 187 1.63 11.20 -2.47
CA TRP A 187 2.00 10.13 -3.41
C TRP A 187 3.33 9.51 -3.01
N GLY A 188 3.32 8.20 -2.75
CA GLY A 188 4.49 7.41 -2.38
C GLY A 188 4.98 6.51 -3.51
N SER A 189 6.30 6.47 -3.71
CA SER A 189 6.96 5.42 -4.49
C SER A 189 6.95 4.08 -3.75
N SER A 190 7.32 2.98 -4.43
CA SER A 190 7.50 1.69 -3.76
C SER A 190 8.46 1.80 -2.58
N ARG A 191 9.60 2.48 -2.75
CA ARG A 191 10.58 2.73 -1.67
C ARG A 191 10.00 3.52 -0.49
N ASP A 192 9.14 4.50 -0.75
CA ASP A 192 8.49 5.26 0.33
C ASP A 192 7.63 4.34 1.20
N PHE A 193 6.81 3.49 0.59
CA PHE A 193 6.03 2.51 1.33
C PHE A 193 6.91 1.46 2.01
N GLN A 194 8.07 1.10 1.44
CA GLN A 194 8.99 0.15 2.05
C GLN A 194 9.53 0.67 3.39
N ALA A 195 9.92 1.96 3.44
CA ALA A 195 10.34 2.60 4.67
C ALA A 195 9.21 2.64 5.72
N GLU A 196 7.98 2.88 5.27
CA GLU A 196 6.79 2.87 6.13
C GLU A 196 6.51 1.50 6.73
N ILE A 197 6.62 0.42 5.94
CA ILE A 197 6.49 -0.96 6.43
C ILE A 197 7.50 -1.20 7.55
N TYR A 198 8.76 -0.83 7.34
CA TYR A 198 9.79 -1.00 8.36
C TYR A 198 9.54 -0.15 9.62
N ARG A 199 9.06 1.08 9.46
CA ARG A 199 8.60 1.90 10.60
C ARG A 199 7.49 1.19 11.37
N LEU A 200 6.48 0.64 10.68
CA LEU A 200 5.37 -0.10 11.30
C LEU A 200 5.85 -1.37 12.02
N GLN A 201 6.75 -2.15 11.42
CA GLN A 201 7.35 -3.33 12.04
C GLN A 201 8.15 -2.97 13.30
N GLY A 202 8.94 -1.88 13.28
CA GLY A 202 9.66 -1.44 14.47
C GLY A 202 8.74 -0.88 15.57
N ASN A 203 7.56 -0.36 15.21
CA ASN A 203 6.54 0.07 16.17
C ASN A 203 5.96 -1.12 16.94
N SER A 204 5.64 -2.21 16.25
CA SER A 204 4.99 -3.40 16.80
C SER A 204 5.97 -4.42 17.41
N ASN A 205 7.21 -4.50 16.93
CA ASN A 205 8.20 -5.48 17.37
C ASN A 205 9.31 -4.84 18.21
N ARG A 206 9.17 -4.89 19.54
CA ARG A 206 10.17 -4.32 20.46
C ARG A 206 11.54 -4.99 20.37
N ALA A 207 11.58 -6.31 20.16
CA ALA A 207 12.82 -7.07 20.15
C ALA A 207 13.72 -6.71 18.95
N HIS A 208 13.11 -6.45 17.79
CA HIS A 208 13.81 -6.10 16.55
C HIS A 208 13.64 -4.63 16.15
N ARG A 209 13.17 -3.78 17.06
CA ARG A 209 12.82 -2.38 16.76
C ARG A 209 13.96 -1.62 16.10
N SER A 210 15.15 -1.69 16.68
CA SER A 210 16.32 -0.94 16.20
C SER A 210 16.73 -1.38 14.80
N GLU A 211 16.63 -2.69 14.49
CA GLU A 211 16.93 -3.23 13.17
C GLU A 211 15.95 -2.69 12.12
N TYR A 212 14.64 -2.78 12.39
CA TYR A 212 13.63 -2.28 11.47
C TYR A 212 13.70 -0.76 11.28
N TYR A 213 13.91 -0.01 12.36
CA TYR A 213 14.11 1.43 12.27
C TYR A 213 15.34 1.79 11.44
N GLN A 214 16.44 1.06 11.59
CA GLN A 214 17.62 1.28 10.75
C GLN A 214 17.31 1.05 9.28
N LYS A 215 16.60 -0.04 8.94
CA LYS A 215 16.17 -0.29 7.55
C LYS A 215 15.30 0.84 6.98
N ALA A 216 14.37 1.38 7.78
CA ALA A 216 13.56 2.53 7.36
C ALA A 216 14.41 3.79 7.10
N LEU A 217 15.42 4.05 7.94
CA LEU A 217 16.38 5.14 7.76
C LEU A 217 17.24 4.93 6.51
N ASP A 218 17.71 3.71 6.27
CA ASP A 218 18.57 3.39 5.12
C ASP A 218 17.84 3.56 3.77
N ILE A 219 16.51 3.45 3.76
CA ILE A 219 15.72 3.53 2.53
C ILE A 219 15.46 4.97 2.09
N ASN A 220 14.96 5.82 3.00
CA ASN A 220 14.60 7.20 2.68
C ASN A 220 14.80 8.18 3.84
N ASP A 221 15.69 7.87 4.78
CA ASP A 221 15.98 8.69 5.96
C ASP A 221 14.70 9.02 6.75
N CYS A 222 13.88 7.97 6.98
CA CYS A 222 12.52 8.03 7.49
C CYS A 222 12.36 9.04 8.66
N TYR A 223 11.65 10.14 8.38
CA TYR A 223 11.44 11.25 9.31
C TYR A 223 10.78 10.83 10.63
N GLY A 224 9.69 10.04 10.58
CA GLY A 224 8.99 9.56 11.76
C GLY A 224 9.86 8.72 12.69
N VAL A 225 10.78 7.92 12.13
CA VAL A 225 11.75 7.15 12.92
C VAL A 225 12.77 8.07 13.59
N LYS A 226 13.36 9.02 12.85
CA LYS A 226 14.31 10.00 13.41
C LYS A 226 13.73 10.74 14.60
N ARG A 227 12.50 11.23 14.48
CA ARG A 227 11.79 11.88 15.59
C ARG A 227 11.68 10.96 16.82
N ARG A 228 11.18 9.74 16.62
CA ARG A 228 10.96 8.78 17.70
C ARG A 228 12.26 8.29 18.37
N MET A 229 13.39 8.35 17.67
CA MET A 229 14.72 8.03 18.21
C MET A 229 15.37 9.23 18.90
N GLY A 230 15.18 10.44 18.35
CA GLY A 230 15.66 11.70 18.95
C GLY A 230 14.93 12.08 20.24
N ASP A 231 13.65 11.76 20.36
CA ASP A 231 12.84 11.99 21.58
C ASP A 231 13.21 11.05 22.77
N ARG A 232 14.28 10.25 22.66
CA ARG A 232 14.77 9.36 23.75
C ARG A 232 16.12 9.75 24.34
N GLN A 233 16.63 10.94 24.01
CA GLN A 233 17.77 11.57 24.70
C GLN A 233 17.24 12.59 25.72
#